data_AF-A0A9D4FCF6-F1
#
_entry.id   AF-A0A9D4FCF6-F1
#
_cell.length_a   1.000
_cell.length_b   1.000
_cell.length_c   1.000
_cell.angle_alpha   90.00
_cell.angle_beta   90.00
_cell.angle_gamma   90.00
#
_symmetry.space_group_name_H-M   'P 1'
#
loop_
_entity.id
_entity.type
_entity.pdbx_description
1 polymer ?
#
loop_
_entity_poly.entity_id
_entity_poly.type
_entity_poly.pdbx_seq_one_letter_code
_entity_poly.pdbx_strand_id
1 'polypeptide(L)'
;MKILRLLLILAKLTLSCMQTCDPTPDPCAKQNNTAYERVKESLHSVKVCKYDATETERQLKGELVDHWNEKTDIVKQTKIPISDLPKFLDHLHDAYEGIDEGTRKKMNSVFFAKGGWEHKLMEWKMVKGDDAVARYGMIAFGRSPDKEFVDCMFVIYKLDFKIAPKVIVTENKHSMFFDFIKWTIHTQETEEQTLGVRTIKAFQNFVRSKALKGFVEEGLIEQINYVGSLDEIPDA
;
A
#
# COMPACT_ATOMS: atom_id res chain seq x y z
N MET A 1 -39.32 47.70 -53.95
CA MET A 1 -39.25 47.98 -52.50
C MET A 1 -39.91 46.91 -51.59
N LYS A 2 -40.22 45.69 -52.08
CA LYS A 2 -40.76 44.58 -51.26
C LYS A 2 -39.73 43.49 -50.91
N ILE A 3 -38.65 43.37 -51.69
CA ILE A 3 -37.59 42.35 -51.51
C ILE A 3 -36.69 42.68 -50.30
N LEU A 4 -36.42 43.97 -50.05
CA LEU A 4 -35.57 44.40 -48.93
C LEU A 4 -36.23 44.15 -47.55
N ARG A 5 -37.57 44.18 -47.47
CA ARG A 5 -38.31 43.84 -46.24
C ARG A 5 -38.32 42.33 -45.96
N LEU A 6 -38.29 41.48 -46.99
CA LEU A 6 -38.25 40.02 -46.82
C LEU A 6 -36.87 39.56 -46.32
N LEU A 7 -35.79 40.16 -46.82
CA LEU A 7 -34.41 39.89 -46.37
C LEU A 7 -34.16 40.35 -44.93
N LEU A 8 -34.76 41.46 -44.49
CA LEU A 8 -34.67 41.94 -43.10
C LEU A 8 -35.47 41.08 -42.11
N ILE A 9 -36.55 40.43 -42.55
CA ILE A 9 -37.32 39.49 -41.73
C ILE A 9 -36.60 38.14 -41.61
N LEU A 10 -36.02 37.64 -42.71
CA LEU A 10 -35.19 36.42 -42.69
C LEU A 10 -33.93 36.59 -41.84
N ALA A 11 -33.26 37.74 -41.91
CA ALA A 11 -32.08 38.04 -41.07
C ALA A 11 -32.40 38.15 -39.58
N LYS A 12 -33.60 38.64 -39.22
CA LYS A 12 -34.08 38.67 -37.82
C LYS A 12 -34.50 37.30 -37.30
N LEU A 13 -35.01 36.42 -38.15
CA LEU A 13 -35.34 35.04 -37.79
C LEU A 13 -34.08 34.18 -37.61
N THR A 14 -33.01 34.44 -38.36
CA THR A 14 -31.72 33.74 -38.17
C THR A 14 -30.93 34.26 -36.96
N LEU A 15 -31.12 35.51 -36.53
CA LEU A 15 -30.46 36.04 -35.32
C LEU A 15 -31.21 35.72 -34.00
N SER A 16 -32.51 35.44 -34.06
CA SER A 16 -33.30 35.09 -32.86
C SER A 16 -33.19 33.63 -32.44
N CYS A 17 -32.44 32.79 -33.18
CA CYS A 17 -32.17 31.40 -32.83
C CYS A 17 -30.79 31.17 -32.20
N MET A 18 -30.02 32.24 -31.92
CA MET A 18 -28.66 32.14 -31.35
C MET A 18 -28.52 32.74 -29.95
N GLN A 19 -29.60 32.77 -29.15
CA GLN A 19 -29.50 33.02 -27.72
C GLN A 19 -30.14 31.89 -26.91
N THR A 20 -29.28 31.35 -26.03
CA THR A 20 -29.53 30.40 -24.94
C THR A 20 -29.95 28.99 -25.33
N CYS A 21 -29.05 28.25 -25.98
CA CYS A 21 -28.84 26.88 -25.52
C CYS A 21 -27.90 26.99 -24.31
N ASP A 22 -28.47 26.97 -23.10
CA ASP A 22 -27.70 26.55 -21.94
C ASP A 22 -27.03 25.22 -22.31
N PRO A 23 -25.75 25.00 -22.01
CA PRO A 23 -25.17 23.69 -22.16
C PRO A 23 -25.89 22.80 -21.14
N THR A 24 -26.88 22.04 -21.60
CA THR A 24 -27.34 20.87 -20.87
C THR A 24 -26.09 20.08 -20.52
N PRO A 25 -25.84 19.76 -19.23
CA PRO A 25 -24.69 18.98 -18.85
C PRO A 25 -24.69 17.71 -19.69
N ASP A 26 -23.60 17.48 -20.41
CA ASP A 26 -23.40 16.27 -21.20
C ASP A 26 -23.67 15.06 -20.30
N PRO A 27 -24.69 14.22 -20.57
CA PRO A 27 -24.97 13.05 -19.77
C PRO A 27 -23.84 12.00 -19.84
N CYS A 28 -22.85 12.19 -20.73
CA CYS A 28 -21.61 11.43 -20.81
C CYS A 28 -20.38 12.13 -20.20
N ALA A 29 -20.54 13.29 -19.54
CA ALA A 29 -19.50 13.77 -18.64
C ALA A 29 -19.34 12.70 -17.56
N LYS A 30 -18.27 11.89 -17.66
CA LYS A 30 -17.90 10.93 -16.62
C LYS A 30 -17.92 11.71 -15.33
N GLN A 31 -18.92 11.48 -14.50
CA GLN A 31 -18.97 12.02 -13.16
C GLN A 31 -17.72 11.45 -12.50
N ASN A 32 -16.67 12.26 -12.38
CA ASN A 32 -15.44 11.87 -11.74
C ASN A 32 -15.83 11.47 -10.32
N ASN A 33 -15.72 10.18 -10.02
CA ASN A 33 -16.07 9.66 -8.71
C ASN A 33 -15.08 10.22 -7.70
N THR A 34 -15.45 11.30 -7.02
CA THR A 34 -14.58 12.01 -6.09
C THR A 34 -14.12 11.13 -4.93
N ALA A 35 -14.95 10.17 -4.49
CA ALA A 35 -14.55 9.20 -3.48
C ALA A 35 -13.38 8.33 -3.98
N TYR A 36 -13.45 7.88 -5.23
CA TYR A 36 -12.40 7.11 -5.87
C TYR A 36 -11.10 7.90 -6.03
N GLU A 37 -11.18 9.17 -6.44
CA GLU A 37 -9.99 10.03 -6.56
C GLU A 37 -9.34 10.28 -5.20
N ARG A 38 -10.14 10.49 -4.14
CA ARG A 38 -9.66 10.58 -2.75
C ARG A 38 -8.93 9.33 -2.27
N VAL A 39 -9.35 8.13 -2.71
CA VAL A 39 -8.60 6.89 -2.44
C VAL A 39 -7.22 6.96 -3.10
N LYS A 40 -7.14 7.34 -4.37
CA LYS A 40 -5.86 7.47 -5.08
C LYS A 40 -4.95 8.52 -4.45
N GLU A 41 -5.48 9.69 -4.10
CA GLU A 41 -4.76 10.75 -3.39
C GLU A 41 -4.14 10.21 -2.09
N SER A 42 -4.92 9.45 -1.32
CA SER A 42 -4.46 8.80 -0.10
C SER A 42 -3.32 7.83 -0.36
N LEU A 43 -3.37 7.04 -1.44
CA LEU A 43 -2.30 6.12 -1.83
C LEU A 43 -1.05 6.86 -2.36
N HIS A 44 -1.21 7.95 -3.11
CA HIS A 44 -0.10 8.77 -3.59
C HIS A 44 0.62 9.53 -2.47
N SER A 45 -0.04 9.75 -1.33
CA SER A 45 0.59 10.31 -0.13
C SER A 45 1.62 9.36 0.51
N VAL A 46 1.57 8.07 0.17
CA VAL A 46 2.41 7.03 0.77
C VAL A 46 3.82 7.06 0.18
N LYS A 47 4.77 7.44 1.02
CA LYS A 47 6.19 7.53 0.67
C LYS A 47 6.92 6.20 0.89
N VAL A 48 7.79 5.85 -0.04
CA VAL A 48 8.75 4.74 0.09
C VAL A 48 10.11 5.12 -0.48
N CYS A 49 11.20 4.59 0.09
CA CYS A 49 12.54 4.75 -0.48
C CYS A 49 12.83 3.60 -1.44
N LYS A 50 13.01 3.90 -2.73
CA LYS A 50 13.27 2.87 -3.75
C LYS A 50 14.60 2.14 -3.52
N TYR A 51 15.64 2.89 -3.16
CA TYR A 51 16.98 2.35 -2.96
C TYR A 51 16.99 1.33 -1.82
N ASP A 52 16.51 1.72 -0.63
CA ASP A 52 16.48 0.83 0.53
C ASP A 52 15.56 -0.37 0.34
N ALA A 53 14.42 -0.21 -0.37
CA ALA A 53 13.56 -1.35 -0.70
C ALA A 53 14.28 -2.37 -1.61
N THR A 54 15.00 -1.88 -2.62
CA THR A 54 15.74 -2.73 -3.57
C THR A 54 16.91 -3.42 -2.88
N GLU A 55 17.65 -2.69 -2.03
CA GLU A 55 18.78 -3.24 -1.30
C GLU A 55 18.33 -4.27 -0.26
N THR A 56 17.19 -4.03 0.42
CA THR A 56 16.60 -5.01 1.33
C THR A 56 16.19 -6.28 0.58
N GLU A 57 15.54 -6.15 -0.58
CA GLU A 57 15.19 -7.30 -1.41
C GLU A 57 16.43 -8.11 -1.83
N ARG A 58 17.51 -7.42 -2.22
CA ARG A 58 18.79 -8.03 -2.58
C ARG A 58 19.41 -8.79 -1.40
N GLN A 59 19.41 -8.19 -0.21
CA GLN A 59 19.95 -8.82 1.01
C GLN A 59 19.14 -10.05 1.40
N LEU A 60 17.81 -9.95 1.43
CA LEU A 60 16.95 -11.10 1.75
C LEU A 60 17.17 -12.24 0.75
N LYS A 61 17.11 -11.95 -0.56
CA LYS A 61 17.31 -12.98 -1.60
C LYS A 61 18.74 -13.55 -1.65
N GLY A 62 19.73 -12.78 -1.21
CA GLY A 62 21.15 -13.13 -1.31
C GLY A 62 21.74 -13.84 -0.09
N GLU A 63 21.22 -13.56 1.11
CA GLU A 63 21.87 -13.98 2.37
C GLU A 63 21.04 -14.94 3.22
N LEU A 64 19.71 -14.95 3.08
CA LEU A 64 18.84 -15.40 4.17
C LEU A 64 17.64 -16.24 3.74
N VAL A 65 17.59 -16.84 2.55
CA VAL A 65 16.34 -17.46 2.08
C VAL A 65 16.54 -18.77 1.32
N ASP A 66 16.24 -19.89 1.97
CA ASP A 66 16.06 -21.21 1.33
C ASP A 66 14.71 -21.33 0.60
N HIS A 67 13.72 -20.51 0.98
CA HIS A 67 12.36 -20.52 0.45
C HIS A 67 11.78 -19.11 0.36
N TRP A 68 11.48 -18.62 -0.85
CA TRP A 68 10.93 -17.29 -1.09
C TRP A 68 9.55 -17.41 -1.74
N ASN A 69 8.50 -17.03 -1.01
CA ASN A 69 7.14 -17.02 -1.54
C ASN A 69 6.46 -15.68 -1.26
N GLU A 70 6.14 -14.95 -2.31
CA GLU A 70 5.41 -13.68 -2.26
C GLU A 70 3.96 -13.89 -2.68
N LYS A 71 3.02 -13.32 -1.93
CA LYS A 71 1.61 -13.22 -2.32
C LYS A 71 1.10 -11.80 -2.08
N THR A 72 0.38 -11.27 -3.04
CA THR A 72 -0.30 -9.98 -2.93
C THR A 72 -1.76 -10.17 -3.23
N ASP A 73 -2.63 -9.85 -2.28
CA ASP A 73 -4.09 -9.86 -2.45
C ASP A 73 -4.57 -8.40 -2.49
N ILE A 74 -5.30 -8.03 -3.53
CA ILE A 74 -5.80 -6.66 -3.74
C ILE A 74 -7.31 -6.69 -3.85
N VAL A 75 -7.97 -5.77 -3.15
CA VAL A 75 -9.42 -5.60 -3.21
C VAL A 75 -9.73 -4.15 -3.50
N LYS A 76 -10.56 -3.93 -4.52
CA LYS A 76 -11.21 -2.65 -4.78
C LYS A 76 -12.69 -2.81 -4.54
N GLN A 77 -13.26 -1.94 -3.73
CA GLN A 77 -14.69 -1.90 -3.49
C GLN A 77 -15.16 -0.45 -3.58
N THR A 78 -16.19 -0.20 -4.39
CA THR A 78 -16.77 1.14 -4.58
C THR A 78 -18.19 1.19 -4.04
N LYS A 79 -18.62 2.38 -3.63
CA LYS A 79 -19.97 2.71 -3.19
C LYS A 79 -20.43 1.85 -2.02
N ILE A 80 -19.55 1.61 -1.05
CA ILE A 80 -19.92 0.96 0.22
C ILE A 80 -20.77 1.97 1.01
N PRO A 81 -22.05 1.69 1.30
CA PRO A 81 -22.85 2.56 2.14
C PRO A 81 -22.19 2.72 3.50
N ILE A 82 -22.18 3.93 4.07
CA ILE A 82 -21.59 4.18 5.39
C ILE A 82 -22.20 3.27 6.47
N SER A 83 -23.48 2.93 6.36
CA SER A 83 -24.18 2.01 7.25
C SER A 83 -23.65 0.57 7.19
N ASP A 84 -23.13 0.14 6.04
CA ASP A 84 -22.60 -1.21 5.83
C ASP A 84 -21.09 -1.30 6.01
N LEU A 85 -20.39 -0.16 6.15
CA LEU A 85 -18.95 -0.11 6.38
C LEU A 85 -18.49 -0.97 7.58
N PRO A 86 -19.17 -1.00 8.74
CA PRO A 86 -18.79 -1.89 9.83
C PRO A 86 -18.80 -3.37 9.43
N LYS A 87 -19.84 -3.82 8.74
CA LYS A 87 -19.96 -5.21 8.27
C LYS A 87 -18.89 -5.55 7.24
N PHE A 88 -18.59 -4.61 6.34
CA PHE A 88 -17.50 -4.75 5.38
C PHE A 88 -16.14 -4.95 6.09
N LEU A 89 -15.87 -4.16 7.15
CA LEU A 89 -14.65 -4.29 7.94
C LEU A 89 -14.60 -5.60 8.74
N ASP A 90 -15.75 -6.09 9.23
CA ASP A 90 -15.85 -7.41 9.88
C ASP A 90 -15.54 -8.53 8.89
N HIS A 91 -16.11 -8.49 7.69
CA HIS A 91 -15.79 -9.46 6.65
C HIS A 91 -14.32 -9.44 6.25
N LEU A 92 -13.68 -8.25 6.17
CA LEU A 92 -12.23 -8.18 5.91
C LEU A 92 -11.43 -8.84 7.03
N HIS A 93 -11.79 -8.60 8.29
CA HIS A 93 -11.15 -9.21 9.45
C HIS A 93 -11.27 -10.74 9.44
N ASP A 94 -12.45 -11.25 9.09
CA ASP A 94 -12.71 -12.69 9.08
C ASP A 94 -12.08 -13.39 7.86
N ALA A 95 -12.02 -12.71 6.71
CA ALA A 95 -11.51 -13.26 5.46
C ALA A 95 -9.98 -13.30 5.38
N TYR A 96 -9.29 -12.41 6.09
CA TYR A 96 -7.85 -12.24 5.94
C TYR A 96 -7.09 -12.37 7.25
N GLU A 97 -6.17 -13.32 7.28
CA GLU A 97 -5.30 -13.49 8.43
C GLU A 97 -4.34 -12.30 8.59
N GLY A 98 -4.27 -11.73 9.79
CA GLY A 98 -3.31 -10.68 10.16
C GLY A 98 -3.93 -9.30 10.41
N ILE A 99 -5.25 -9.20 10.30
CA ILE A 99 -6.03 -8.15 10.97
C ILE A 99 -6.38 -8.70 12.34
N ASP A 100 -5.70 -8.24 13.39
CA ASP A 100 -6.04 -8.62 14.76
C ASP A 100 -7.18 -7.73 15.32
N GLU A 101 -7.73 -8.13 16.47
CA GLU A 101 -8.79 -7.39 17.15
C GLU A 101 -8.39 -5.92 17.42
N GLY A 102 -7.11 -5.67 17.71
CA GLY A 102 -6.57 -4.33 17.91
C GLY A 102 -6.63 -3.47 16.64
N THR A 103 -6.21 -4.03 15.52
CA THR A 103 -6.26 -3.42 14.19
C THR A 103 -7.70 -3.19 13.75
N ARG A 104 -8.57 -4.19 13.91
CA ARG A 104 -10.01 -4.08 13.64
C ARG A 104 -10.64 -2.96 14.46
N LYS A 105 -10.28 -2.83 15.74
CA LYS A 105 -10.74 -1.72 16.60
C LYS A 105 -10.24 -0.36 16.12
N LYS A 106 -9.00 -0.26 15.62
CA LYS A 106 -8.49 0.98 14.99
C LYS A 106 -9.30 1.36 13.76
N MET A 107 -9.78 0.41 12.97
CA MET A 107 -10.63 0.68 11.80
C MET A 107 -11.96 1.34 12.15
N ASN A 108 -12.49 1.15 13.37
CA ASN A 108 -13.69 1.85 13.83
C ASN A 108 -13.51 3.39 13.87
N SER A 109 -12.28 3.87 13.94
CA SER A 109 -12.01 5.31 13.84
C SER A 109 -12.40 5.91 12.48
N VAL A 110 -12.58 5.09 11.44
CA VAL A 110 -13.14 5.52 10.14
C VAL A 110 -14.63 5.85 10.30
N PHE A 111 -15.36 5.07 11.09
CA PHE A 111 -16.79 5.27 11.34
C PHE A 111 -17.07 6.39 12.35
N PHE A 112 -16.33 6.45 13.46
CA PHE A 112 -16.61 7.35 14.59
C PHE A 112 -15.97 8.74 14.50
N ALA A 113 -15.16 9.03 13.48
CA ALA A 113 -14.53 10.33 13.33
C ALA A 113 -15.59 11.42 13.06
N LYS A 114 -16.03 12.08 14.14
CA LYS A 114 -17.03 13.16 14.16
C LYS A 114 -16.66 14.37 13.28
N GLY A 115 -15.37 14.52 12.94
CA GLY A 115 -14.82 15.67 12.22
C GLY A 115 -14.95 15.63 10.69
N GLY A 116 -15.56 14.60 10.09
CA GLY A 116 -15.74 14.53 8.64
C GLY A 116 -14.40 14.45 7.88
N TRP A 117 -13.83 13.25 7.81
CA TRP A 117 -12.68 13.01 6.95
C TRP A 117 -13.13 12.84 5.50
N GLU A 118 -12.26 13.23 4.56
CA GLU A 118 -12.48 13.05 3.12
C GLU A 118 -11.79 11.81 2.60
N HIS A 119 -10.55 11.57 3.04
CA HIS A 119 -9.81 10.34 2.80
C HIS A 119 -9.16 9.85 4.10
N LYS A 120 -8.86 8.55 4.16
CA LYS A 120 -8.22 7.94 5.31
C LYS A 120 -7.40 6.73 4.90
N LEU A 121 -6.11 6.76 5.24
CA LEU A 121 -5.21 5.64 5.11
C LEU A 121 -5.04 4.93 6.46
N MET A 122 -5.01 3.61 6.44
CA MET A 122 -4.56 2.82 7.58
C MET A 122 -3.61 1.74 7.11
N GLU A 123 -2.56 1.52 7.90
CA GLU A 123 -1.56 0.51 7.67
C GLU A 123 -1.47 -0.37 8.93
N TRP A 124 -1.23 -1.66 8.74
CA TRP A 124 -0.88 -2.56 9.81
C TRP A 124 0.26 -3.47 9.38
N LYS A 125 1.11 -3.76 10.35
CA LYS A 125 2.34 -4.50 10.19
C LYS A 125 2.23 -5.73 11.07
N MET A 126 2.39 -6.91 10.50
CA MET A 126 2.43 -8.14 11.27
C MET A 126 3.70 -8.91 10.88
N VAL A 127 4.60 -9.07 11.83
CA VAL A 127 5.74 -9.98 11.71
C VAL A 127 5.43 -11.11 12.68
N LYS A 128 5.21 -12.33 12.20
CA LYS A 128 4.98 -13.50 13.05
C LYS A 128 6.27 -14.32 13.15
N GLY A 129 6.54 -14.86 14.35
CA GLY A 129 7.80 -15.47 14.76
C GLY A 129 8.11 -16.87 14.20
N ASP A 130 9.19 -17.45 14.71
CA ASP A 130 9.90 -18.73 14.45
C ASP A 130 10.16 -19.12 12.98
N ASP A 131 9.13 -19.09 12.13
CA ASP A 131 9.25 -19.10 10.66
C ASP A 131 8.98 -17.67 10.18
N ALA A 132 9.94 -17.03 9.51
CA ALA A 132 9.85 -15.61 9.21
C ALA A 132 8.75 -15.32 8.17
N VAL A 133 7.53 -15.11 8.66
CA VAL A 133 6.37 -14.70 7.85
C VAL A 133 6.11 -13.23 8.11
N ALA A 134 6.33 -12.43 7.07
CA ALA A 134 6.00 -11.02 7.08
C ALA A 134 4.69 -10.77 6.36
N ARG A 135 3.79 -10.05 7.04
CA ARG A 135 2.52 -9.60 6.49
C ARG A 135 2.39 -8.10 6.67
N TYR A 136 1.94 -7.46 5.62
CA TYR A 136 1.74 -6.02 5.60
C TYR A 136 0.40 -5.73 4.93
N GLY A 137 -0.44 -4.94 5.61
CA GLY A 137 -1.74 -4.55 5.10
C GLY A 137 -1.86 -3.03 4.99
N MET A 138 -2.51 -2.58 3.93
CA MET A 138 -2.84 -1.17 3.72
C MET A 138 -4.27 -1.07 3.19
N ILE A 139 -5.06 -0.19 3.78
CA ILE A 139 -6.38 0.18 3.28
C ILE A 139 -6.49 1.69 3.17
N ALA A 140 -6.95 2.16 2.01
CA ALA A 140 -7.23 3.55 1.74
C ALA A 140 -8.72 3.72 1.49
N PHE A 141 -9.32 4.68 2.18
CA PHE A 141 -10.71 5.07 2.05
C PHE A 141 -10.83 6.45 1.43
N GLY A 142 -11.82 6.64 0.59
CA GLY A 142 -12.27 7.93 0.11
C GLY A 142 -13.77 8.04 0.32
N ARG A 143 -14.20 9.11 0.97
CA ARG A 143 -15.60 9.36 1.26
C ARG A 143 -16.24 10.16 0.14
N SER A 144 -17.49 9.88 -0.18
CA SER A 144 -18.27 10.69 -1.12
C SER A 144 -18.53 12.10 -0.57
N PRO A 145 -18.68 13.12 -1.43
CA PRO A 145 -19.01 14.48 -0.99
C PRO A 145 -20.34 14.58 -0.22
N ASP A 146 -21.34 13.79 -0.64
CA ASP A 146 -22.64 13.63 0.03
C ASP A 146 -22.58 12.85 1.34
N LYS A 147 -21.43 12.23 1.64
CA LYS A 147 -21.14 11.43 2.83
C LYS A 147 -21.99 10.16 2.96
N GLU A 148 -22.66 9.73 1.90
CA GLU A 148 -23.51 8.54 1.88
C GLU A 148 -22.72 7.24 1.72
N PHE A 149 -21.60 7.29 1.01
CA PHE A 149 -20.79 6.11 0.71
C PHE A 149 -19.29 6.35 0.82
N VAL A 150 -18.54 5.25 0.84
CA VAL A 150 -17.08 5.24 0.72
C VAL A 150 -16.65 4.30 -0.39
N ASP A 151 -15.58 4.68 -1.06
CA ASP A 151 -14.78 3.78 -1.87
C ASP A 151 -13.55 3.36 -1.06
N CYS A 152 -13.07 2.15 -1.29
CA CYS A 152 -11.82 1.70 -0.71
C CYS A 152 -10.98 0.87 -1.69
N MET A 153 -9.67 0.98 -1.49
CA MET A 153 -8.67 0.06 -2.02
C MET A 153 -7.92 -0.56 -0.86
N PHE A 154 -7.67 -1.85 -0.96
CA PHE A 154 -7.07 -2.66 0.07
C PHE A 154 -6.02 -3.56 -0.56
N VAL A 155 -4.90 -3.73 0.14
CA VAL A 155 -3.85 -4.68 -0.22
C VAL A 155 -3.34 -5.41 1.02
N ILE A 156 -3.10 -6.71 0.86
CA ILE A 156 -2.27 -7.51 1.75
C ILE A 156 -1.10 -8.03 0.96
N TYR A 157 0.10 -7.71 1.44
CA TYR A 157 1.32 -8.35 1.02
C TYR A 157 1.75 -9.38 2.06
N LYS A 158 2.07 -10.59 1.61
CA LYS A 158 2.61 -11.69 2.40
C LYS A 158 3.95 -12.12 1.79
N LEU A 159 4.96 -12.24 2.65
CA LEU A 159 6.23 -12.84 2.33
C LEU A 159 6.50 -13.96 3.34
N ASP A 160 6.56 -15.18 2.84
CA ASP A 160 7.06 -16.32 3.61
C ASP A 160 8.54 -16.50 3.27
N PHE A 161 9.40 -16.43 4.28
CA PHE A 161 10.85 -16.62 4.12
C PHE A 161 11.46 -17.37 5.32
N LYS A 162 12.63 -17.99 5.10
CA LYS A 162 13.35 -18.71 6.15
C LYS A 162 14.78 -18.21 6.24
N ILE A 163 15.09 -17.48 7.32
CA ILE A 163 16.42 -16.95 7.63
C ILE A 163 17.40 -18.11 7.79
N ALA A 164 18.45 -18.11 6.97
CA ALA A 164 19.54 -19.07 7.09
C ALA A 164 20.32 -18.82 8.40
N PRO A 165 20.59 -19.86 9.21
CA PRO A 165 21.39 -19.72 10.43
C PRO A 165 22.80 -19.19 10.11
N LYS A 166 23.34 -18.33 10.98
CA LYS A 166 24.75 -17.94 10.85
C LYS A 166 25.61 -19.06 11.40
N VAL A 167 26.49 -19.60 10.56
CA VAL A 167 27.51 -20.56 11.00
C VAL A 167 28.73 -19.77 11.45
N ILE A 168 29.01 -19.79 12.75
CA ILE A 168 30.27 -19.26 13.29
C ILE A 168 31.22 -20.45 13.42
N VAL A 169 32.30 -20.42 12.63
CA VAL A 169 33.38 -21.40 12.72
C VAL A 169 34.47 -20.78 13.59
N THR A 170 34.61 -21.29 14.81
CA THR A 170 35.69 -20.90 15.71
C THR A 170 36.82 -21.92 15.60
N GLU A 171 38.00 -21.46 15.17
CA GLU A 171 39.20 -22.29 15.11
C GLU A 171 39.98 -22.21 16.42
N ASN A 172 39.94 -23.27 17.23
CA ASN A 172 40.74 -23.34 18.44
C ASN A 172 41.97 -24.23 18.21
N LYS A 173 43.13 -23.58 18.11
CA LYS A 173 44.43 -24.26 17.95
C LYS A 173 44.94 -24.70 19.32
N HIS A 174 45.20 -25.99 19.45
CA HIS A 174 45.76 -26.59 20.64
C HIS A 174 47.13 -27.18 20.35
N SER A 175 48.05 -27.06 21.30
CA SER A 175 49.31 -27.79 21.28
C SER A 175 49.64 -28.38 22.65
N MET A 176 50.29 -29.53 22.64
CA MET A 176 50.73 -30.23 23.84
C MET A 176 52.17 -30.73 23.65
N PHE A 177 52.91 -30.90 24.75
CA PHE A 177 54.30 -31.34 24.76
C PHE A 177 55.21 -30.45 23.89
N PHE A 178 55.45 -29.19 24.27
CA PHE A 178 56.36 -28.29 23.54
C PHE A 178 56.18 -28.34 22.00
N ASP A 179 54.94 -28.21 21.52
CA ASP A 179 54.59 -28.16 20.09
C ASP A 179 54.79 -29.45 19.26
N PHE A 180 55.10 -30.60 19.85
CA PHE A 180 55.21 -31.87 19.12
C PHE A 180 53.89 -32.40 18.57
N ILE A 181 52.77 -32.09 19.21
CA ILE A 181 51.43 -32.48 18.74
C ILE A 181 50.57 -31.22 18.67
N LYS A 182 50.13 -30.90 17.46
CA LYS A 182 49.25 -29.77 17.15
C LYS A 182 47.97 -30.28 16.55
N TRP A 183 46.84 -29.78 17.04
CA TRP A 183 45.55 -30.03 16.41
C TRP A 183 44.69 -28.77 16.43
N THR A 184 43.78 -28.69 15.47
CA THR A 184 42.81 -27.61 15.36
C THR A 184 41.44 -28.21 15.59
N ILE A 185 40.74 -27.70 16.60
CA ILE A 185 39.35 -28.03 16.82
C ILE A 185 38.54 -26.96 16.11
N HIS A 186 37.76 -27.38 15.12
CA HIS A 186 36.74 -26.54 14.50
C HIS A 186 35.47 -26.70 15.32
N THR A 187 35.11 -25.70 16.12
CA THR A 187 33.82 -25.67 16.79
C THR A 187 32.86 -24.92 15.87
N GLN A 188 31.80 -25.60 15.45
CA GLN A 188 30.75 -25.02 14.62
C GLN A 188 29.58 -24.66 15.54
N GLU A 189 29.39 -23.36 15.79
CA GLU A 189 28.22 -22.86 16.52
C GLU A 189 27.24 -22.23 15.53
N THR A 190 25.96 -22.51 15.74
CA THR A 190 24.87 -21.97 14.94
C THR A 190 24.17 -20.89 15.75
N GLU A 191 24.24 -19.63 15.30
CA GLU A 191 23.60 -18.50 15.98
C GLU A 191 22.35 -18.07 15.19
N GLU A 192 21.22 -17.94 15.89
CA GLU A 192 20.02 -17.32 15.35
C GLU A 192 20.26 -15.83 15.13
N GLN A 193 20.11 -15.35 13.90
CA GLN A 193 20.27 -13.94 13.59
C GLN A 193 19.00 -13.15 13.95
N THR A 194 19.15 -12.09 14.75
CA THR A 194 18.10 -11.09 14.94
C THR A 194 18.39 -9.86 14.07
N LEU A 195 17.37 -9.34 13.40
CA LEU A 195 17.50 -8.17 12.53
C LEU A 195 17.61 -6.90 13.39
N GLY A 196 18.65 -6.08 13.16
CA GLY A 196 18.84 -4.80 13.86
C GLY A 196 17.75 -3.76 13.52
N VAL A 197 17.65 -2.69 14.32
CA VAL A 197 16.60 -1.65 14.20
C VAL A 197 16.56 -0.99 12.81
N ARG A 198 17.71 -0.69 12.21
CA ARG A 198 17.80 -0.13 10.84
C ARG A 198 17.28 -1.13 9.80
N THR A 199 17.53 -2.42 10.02
CA THR A 199 17.04 -3.52 9.18
C THR A 199 15.52 -3.63 9.28
N ILE A 200 14.92 -3.36 10.45
CA ILE A 200 13.45 -3.33 10.60
C ILE A 200 12.82 -2.19 9.79
N LYS A 201 13.37 -0.96 9.85
CA LYS A 201 12.83 0.17 9.06
C LYS A 201 12.98 -0.06 7.55
N ALA A 202 14.13 -0.60 7.13
CA ALA A 202 14.37 -0.97 5.73
C ALA A 202 13.42 -2.09 5.26
N PHE A 203 13.20 -3.11 6.09
CA PHE A 203 12.25 -4.20 5.85
C PHE A 203 10.80 -3.71 5.74
N GLN A 204 10.38 -2.82 6.64
CA GLN A 204 9.05 -2.20 6.58
C GLN A 204 8.88 -1.39 5.29
N ASN A 205 9.89 -0.61 4.89
CA ASN A 205 9.88 0.11 3.63
C ASN A 205 9.80 -0.84 2.42
N PHE A 206 10.50 -1.97 2.47
CA PHE A 206 10.45 -3.01 1.44
C PHE A 206 9.03 -3.60 1.28
N VAL A 207 8.42 -4.10 2.36
CA VAL A 207 7.06 -4.69 2.29
C VAL A 207 6.01 -3.65 1.90
N ARG A 208 6.15 -2.40 2.36
CA ARG A 208 5.31 -1.26 1.95
C ARG A 208 5.45 -0.99 0.45
N SER A 209 6.67 -1.01 -0.08
CA SER A 209 6.91 -0.83 -1.51
C SER A 209 6.31 -1.97 -2.34
N LYS A 210 6.31 -3.21 -1.85
CA LYS A 210 5.71 -4.35 -2.55
C LYS A 210 4.18 -4.24 -2.61
N ALA A 211 3.56 -3.83 -1.50
CA ALA A 211 2.12 -3.56 -1.46
C ALA A 211 1.71 -2.45 -2.46
N LEU A 212 2.46 -1.35 -2.52
CA LEU A 212 2.20 -0.27 -3.49
C LEU A 212 2.43 -0.70 -4.95
N LYS A 213 3.42 -1.57 -5.22
CA LYS A 213 3.60 -2.15 -6.56
C LYS A 213 2.39 -2.94 -7.00
N GLY A 214 1.76 -3.68 -6.10
CA GLY A 214 0.50 -4.37 -6.39
C GLY A 214 -0.59 -3.43 -6.91
N PHE A 215 -0.78 -2.27 -6.27
CA PHE A 215 -1.74 -1.27 -6.76
C PHE A 215 -1.39 -0.70 -8.14
N VAL A 216 -0.09 -0.56 -8.46
CA VAL A 216 0.36 -0.13 -9.79
C VAL A 216 0.07 -1.20 -10.85
N GLU A 217 0.37 -2.46 -10.53
CA GLU A 217 0.18 -3.60 -11.44
C GLU A 217 -1.30 -3.82 -11.81
N GLU A 218 -2.22 -3.57 -10.86
CA GLU A 218 -3.66 -3.59 -11.09
C GLU A 218 -4.21 -2.30 -11.74
N GLY A 219 -3.35 -1.33 -12.08
CA GLY A 219 -3.73 -0.05 -12.68
C GLY A 219 -4.60 0.83 -11.76
N LEU A 220 -4.52 0.63 -10.45
CA LEU A 220 -5.30 1.35 -9.44
C LEU A 220 -4.65 2.70 -9.07
N ILE A 221 -3.32 2.76 -9.11
CA ILE A 221 -2.52 3.98 -9.05
C ILE A 221 -1.51 3.99 -10.20
N GLU A 222 -1.11 5.18 -10.66
CA GLU A 222 -0.22 5.30 -11.82
C GLU A 222 1.25 5.10 -11.46
N GLN A 223 1.64 5.53 -10.25
CA GLN A 223 3.02 5.50 -9.80
C GLN A 223 3.12 5.55 -8.27
N ILE A 224 4.28 5.11 -7.79
CA ILE A 224 4.65 5.13 -6.38
C ILE A 224 5.39 6.43 -6.05
N ASN A 225 5.08 7.03 -4.90
CA ASN A 225 5.76 8.23 -4.42
C ASN A 225 7.09 7.85 -3.75
N TYR A 226 8.19 8.02 -4.51
CA TYR A 226 9.53 7.68 -4.03
C TYR A 226 10.23 8.88 -3.38
N VAL A 227 10.86 8.62 -2.23
CA VAL A 227 11.72 9.57 -1.50
C VAL A 227 13.18 9.18 -1.55
N GLY A 228 14.08 10.11 -1.21
CA GLY A 228 15.53 9.91 -1.28
C GLY A 228 16.11 9.07 -0.14
N SER A 229 15.40 9.01 1.00
CA SER A 229 15.90 8.33 2.21
C SER A 229 14.77 7.78 3.09
N LEU A 230 15.10 6.84 3.98
CA LEU A 230 14.16 6.33 4.99
C LEU A 230 13.71 7.38 6.00
N ASP A 231 14.49 8.44 6.22
CA ASP A 231 14.20 9.48 7.22
C ASP A 231 13.05 10.40 6.78
N GLU A 232 12.75 10.44 5.48
CA GLU A 232 11.62 11.17 4.90
C GLU A 232 10.29 10.41 5.00
N ILE A 233 10.34 9.15 5.46
CA ILE A 233 9.18 8.30 5.69
C ILE A 233 8.73 8.49 7.14
N PRO A 234 7.49 8.94 7.39
CA PRO A 234 6.95 9.07 8.74
C PRO A 234 7.04 7.73 9.48
N ASP A 235 7.47 7.77 10.73
CA ASP A 235 7.37 6.62 11.61
C ASP A 235 5.87 6.36 11.87
N ALA A 236 5.44 5.12 11.58
CA ALA A 236 4.03 4.71 11.68
C ALA A 236 3.73 4.02 13.00
#